data_AF-A0AAV1GJX6-F1
#
_entry.id   AF-A0AAV1GJX6-F1
#
_cell.length_a   1.000
_cell.length_b   1.000
_cell.length_c   1.000
_cell.angle_alpha   90.00
_cell.angle_beta   90.00
_cell.angle_gamma   90.00
#
_symmetry.space_group_name_H-M   'P 1'
#
loop_
_entity.id
_entity.type
_entity.pdbx_description
1 polymer ?
#
loop_
_entity_poly.entity_id
_entity_poly.type
_entity_poly.pdbx_seq_one_letter_code
_entity_poly.pdbx_strand_id
1 'polypeptide(L)'
;MYILFKGGKNVSIELFPDQLYYVIMPALLSWEDVELIAELSRCPPATHPTICQHSHHNKYRSISGLCNNRQNPLWGAANTPLVRWLPAEYEDGEREPKGWNKGRLYNGFQLPLPREVSTRILRSSSKREDDLYSHMLVEWGQYIDHDISFTPQSTGNTFFGMDCQDTCENMHPCFPILEPSVTGEKHCMPFFRSIPACFVNFDIQQALQRQQMNSITSFIDASVVYGNTPKLESYLRDLSGRNGKLAINSQFKDPKGRSYLPFVPTLPSICRQGPDGQRVDCFSAGDSRVNEGLPLAIVHTLWLREHNRIAEALKHINSHWSPETIYQETRKIIGALHQIITMRDYLPKIIGSKSYEQYIGPYRGYNPTTDPSVSNVFASAAFRFGHATISPIVKRFNGSYQEHEQFAHLRLHTSFFSPWRIVREGGIEPILRGTTGSAAQAVSADMLLTDELTERLVVLKMPHRMDLASLNLQRGRDHALPGHGYIIFGSRGNWTC
;
A
#
# COMPACT_ATOMS: atom_id res chain seq x y z
N MET A 1 15.20 25.04 4.86
CA MET A 1 15.47 26.34 5.51
C MET A 1 14.16 27.12 5.53
N TYR A 2 13.51 27.22 6.68
CA TYR A 2 12.35 28.10 6.87
C TYR A 2 12.79 29.19 7.86
N ILE A 3 12.64 30.45 7.47
CA ILE A 3 12.92 31.60 8.34
C ILE A 3 11.64 31.89 9.12
N LEU A 4 11.70 31.74 10.44
CA LEU A 4 10.61 32.11 11.36
C LEU A 4 10.67 33.61 11.66
N PHE A 5 9.55 34.31 11.49
CA PHE A 5 9.37 35.66 12.01
C PHE A 5 8.12 35.73 12.89
N LYS A 6 8.31 35.87 14.22
CA LYS A 6 7.70 36.93 15.03
C LYS A 6 8.14 36.81 16.50
N GLY A 7 8.42 37.95 17.12
CA GLY A 7 8.48 38.07 18.59
C GLY A 7 9.83 38.42 19.22
N GLY A 8 10.58 39.37 18.64
CA GLY A 8 11.44 40.27 19.43
C GLY A 8 12.67 39.71 20.16
N LYS A 9 13.08 38.45 19.95
CA LYS A 9 14.42 37.97 20.34
C LYS A 9 15.03 37.18 19.18
N ASN A 10 16.20 37.64 18.72
CA ASN A 10 16.93 37.06 17.60
C ASN A 10 17.32 35.61 17.91
N VAL A 11 16.82 34.65 17.13
CA VAL A 11 17.37 33.30 17.07
C VAL A 11 17.90 33.11 15.65
N SER A 12 19.22 33.24 15.52
CA SER A 12 19.94 32.91 14.29
C SER A 12 20.21 31.41 14.30
N ILE A 13 19.66 30.66 13.34
CA ILE A 13 20.09 29.28 13.08
C ILE A 13 20.88 29.31 11.77
N GLU A 14 22.21 29.42 11.88
CA GLU A 14 23.11 29.16 10.77
C GLU A 14 23.41 27.66 10.72
N LEU A 15 23.09 27.02 9.60
CA LEU A 15 23.47 25.63 9.35
C LEU A 15 24.74 25.63 8.51
N PHE A 16 25.89 25.54 9.16
CA PHE A 16 27.14 25.12 8.53
C PHE A 16 27.36 23.61 8.77
N PRO A 17 27.91 22.88 7.79
CA PRO A 17 28.25 21.48 7.95
C PRO A 17 29.48 21.40 8.86
N ASP A 18 29.36 20.68 9.99
CA ASP A 18 30.45 20.18 10.87
C ASP A 18 30.41 20.57 12.36
N GLN A 19 29.28 21.03 12.91
CA GLN A 19 29.12 21.07 14.37
C GLN A 19 27.78 20.49 14.85
N LEU A 20 27.87 19.38 15.60
CA LEU A 20 26.80 18.81 16.41
C LEU A 20 26.43 19.79 17.52
N TYR A 21 25.28 20.47 17.38
CA TYR A 21 24.64 21.14 18.51
C TYR A 21 23.54 20.22 19.06
N TYR A 22 23.75 19.72 20.28
CA TYR A 22 22.68 19.19 21.11
C TYR A 22 21.77 20.37 21.48
N VAL A 23 20.57 20.43 20.88
CA VAL A 23 19.52 21.33 21.36
C VAL A 23 18.95 20.69 22.63
N ILE A 24 19.51 21.06 23.78
CA ILE A 24 18.83 20.86 25.05
C ILE A 24 17.73 21.93 25.12
N MET A 25 16.50 21.61 24.71
CA MET A 25 15.34 22.49 24.96
C MET A 25 14.95 22.38 26.44
N PRO A 26 15.08 23.44 27.26
CA PRO A 26 14.63 23.41 28.66
C PRO A 26 13.14 23.75 28.80
N ALA A 27 12.44 24.06 27.70
CA ALA A 27 11.03 24.41 27.69
C ALA A 27 10.23 23.30 26.99
N LEU A 28 9.25 22.73 27.69
CA LEU A 28 8.23 21.87 27.08
C LEU A 28 7.54 22.66 25.96
N LEU A 29 7.56 22.12 24.73
CA LEU A 29 6.78 22.64 23.61
C LEU A 29 5.30 22.69 24.01
N SER A 30 4.61 23.78 23.69
CA SER A 30 3.15 23.82 23.83
C SER A 30 2.52 22.92 22.76
N TRP A 31 1.26 22.51 22.95
CA TRP A 31 0.55 21.72 21.95
C TRP A 31 0.36 22.47 20.62
N GLU A 32 0.23 23.79 20.67
CA GLU A 32 0.18 24.65 19.48
C GLU A 32 1.51 24.62 18.71
N ASP A 33 2.65 24.57 19.42
CA ASP A 33 3.97 24.39 18.79
C ASP A 33 4.09 23.00 18.13
N VAL A 34 3.57 21.95 18.77
CA VAL A 34 3.58 20.58 18.22
C VAL A 34 2.70 20.46 16.98
N GLU A 35 1.52 21.10 16.97
CA GLU A 35 0.63 21.16 15.81
C GLU A 35 1.27 21.94 14.65
N LEU A 36 1.89 23.09 14.94
CA LEU A 36 2.58 23.90 13.94
C LEU A 36 3.80 23.17 13.36
N ILE A 37 4.60 22.51 14.20
CA ILE A 37 5.73 21.68 13.75
C ILE A 37 5.23 20.52 12.91
N ALA A 38 4.13 19.86 13.29
CA ALA A 38 3.51 18.81 12.50
C ALA A 38 3.05 19.31 11.14
N GLU A 39 2.36 20.45 11.07
CA GLU A 39 1.91 21.07 9.82
C GLU A 39 3.09 21.46 8.90
N LEU A 40 4.10 22.13 9.44
CA LEU A 40 5.30 22.55 8.70
C LEU A 40 6.16 21.36 8.24
N SER A 41 6.25 20.32 9.06
CA SER A 41 7.00 19.09 8.76
C SER A 41 6.20 18.11 7.89
N ARG A 42 4.93 18.44 7.59
CA ARG A 42 3.95 17.53 6.96
C ARG A 42 3.81 16.20 7.70
N CYS A 43 4.05 16.22 9.00
CA CYS A 43 3.80 15.12 9.90
C CYS A 43 2.33 15.15 10.35
N PRO A 44 1.70 13.99 10.62
CA PRO A 44 0.41 13.97 11.29
C PRO A 44 0.54 14.65 12.67
N PRO A 45 -0.39 15.52 13.07
CA PRO A 45 -0.38 16.08 14.42
C PRO A 45 -0.44 14.95 15.45
N ALA A 46 0.34 15.11 16.51
CA ALA A 46 0.36 14.20 17.65
C ALA A 46 -1.07 14.01 18.17
N THR A 47 -1.55 12.76 18.21
CA THR A 47 -2.93 12.50 18.66
C THR A 47 -3.00 12.65 20.17
N HIS A 48 -3.71 13.67 20.65
CA HIS A 48 -3.85 13.91 22.08
C HIS A 48 -4.60 12.74 22.76
N PRO A 49 -4.12 12.18 23.89
CA PRO A 49 -4.76 11.05 24.58
C PRO A 49 -6.24 11.24 24.94
N THR A 50 -6.69 12.49 25.09
CA THR A 50 -8.09 12.83 25.38
C THR A 50 -9.05 12.47 24.24
N ILE A 51 -8.57 12.33 22.99
CA ILE A 51 -9.39 11.98 21.82
C ILE A 51 -10.15 10.66 22.04
N CYS A 52 -9.59 9.74 22.83
CA CYS A 52 -10.20 8.45 23.10
C CYS A 52 -10.98 8.37 24.43
N GLN A 53 -11.06 9.44 25.22
CA GLN A 53 -11.73 9.41 26.54
C GLN A 53 -13.20 8.97 26.47
N HIS A 54 -13.89 9.31 25.39
CA HIS A 54 -15.28 8.88 25.15
C HIS A 54 -15.42 7.71 24.17
N SER A 55 -14.30 7.12 23.72
CA SER A 55 -14.30 6.01 22.77
C SER A 55 -15.06 4.78 23.26
N HIS A 56 -15.20 4.61 24.58
CA HIS A 56 -15.98 3.53 25.19
C HIS A 56 -17.46 3.56 24.81
N HIS A 57 -18.00 4.73 24.45
CA HIS A 57 -19.37 4.90 23.99
C HIS A 57 -19.52 4.78 22.47
N ASN A 58 -18.40 4.75 21.73
CA ASN A 58 -18.42 4.64 20.28
C ASN A 58 -18.79 3.21 19.87
N LYS A 59 -19.80 3.09 19.02
CA LYS A 59 -20.28 1.81 18.49
C LYS A 59 -19.51 1.33 17.27
N TYR A 60 -18.83 2.24 16.58
CA TYR A 60 -18.22 2.02 15.27
C TYR A 60 -16.73 2.34 15.29
N ARG A 61 -15.99 1.73 14.37
CA ARG A 61 -14.57 2.01 14.15
C ARG A 61 -14.41 3.45 13.67
N SER A 62 -13.38 4.15 14.16
CA SER A 62 -12.93 5.38 13.51
C SER A 62 -12.45 5.08 12.08
N ILE A 63 -12.44 6.07 11.20
CA ILE A 63 -11.94 5.89 9.83
C ILE A 63 -10.42 5.71 9.78
N SER A 64 -9.70 6.34 10.72
CA SER A 64 -8.23 6.30 10.80
C SER A 64 -7.69 5.13 11.62
N GLY A 65 -8.55 4.27 12.19
CA GLY A 65 -8.15 3.18 13.09
C GLY A 65 -7.80 3.61 14.51
N LEU A 66 -7.77 4.92 14.79
CA LEU A 66 -7.53 5.47 16.13
C LEU A 66 -8.53 4.94 17.17
N CYS A 67 -8.06 4.81 18.41
CA CYS A 67 -8.83 4.37 19.57
C CYS A 67 -9.34 2.91 19.51
N ASN A 68 -8.86 2.09 18.57
CA ASN A 68 -9.15 0.66 18.58
C ASN A 68 -8.59 0.01 19.86
N ASN A 69 -7.30 0.23 20.12
CA ASN A 69 -6.71 -0.07 21.41
C ASN A 69 -6.87 1.15 22.34
N ARG A 70 -7.46 0.94 23.52
CA ARG A 70 -7.77 2.02 24.48
C ARG A 70 -6.57 2.46 25.30
N GLN A 71 -5.60 1.57 25.51
CA GLN A 71 -4.37 1.86 26.24
C GLN A 71 -3.31 2.46 25.32
N ASN A 72 -3.29 2.01 24.06
CA ASN A 72 -2.38 2.49 23.02
C ASN A 72 -3.17 3.01 21.80
N PRO A 73 -3.76 4.23 21.85
CA PRO A 73 -4.64 4.75 20.81
C PRO A 73 -4.13 4.75 19.36
N LEU A 74 -2.81 4.78 19.17
CA LEU A 74 -2.15 4.82 17.87
C LEU A 74 -1.87 3.44 17.26
N TRP A 75 -1.97 2.37 18.05
CA TRP A 75 -1.68 1.03 17.57
C TRP A 75 -2.61 0.61 16.43
N GLY A 76 -2.01 0.33 15.27
CA GLY A 76 -2.69 -0.01 14.03
C GLY A 76 -3.41 1.16 13.32
N ALA A 77 -3.28 2.39 13.81
CA ALA A 77 -3.87 3.56 13.17
C ALA A 77 -3.11 3.96 11.90
N ALA A 78 -3.80 4.63 10.97
CA ALA A 78 -3.20 5.15 9.75
C ALA A 78 -2.19 6.27 10.04
N ASN A 79 -1.21 6.41 9.14
CA ASN A 79 -0.10 7.37 9.23
C ASN A 79 0.78 7.19 10.46
N THR A 80 0.95 5.94 10.91
CA THR A 80 1.85 5.58 12.01
C THR A 80 3.03 4.76 11.47
N PRO A 81 4.16 4.65 12.22
CA PRO A 81 5.27 3.80 11.81
C PRO A 81 4.87 2.33 11.68
N LEU A 82 5.42 1.64 10.67
CA LEU A 82 5.40 0.17 10.64
C LEU A 82 6.17 -0.39 11.85
N VAL A 83 5.64 -1.42 12.50
CA VAL A 83 6.32 -2.01 13.66
C VAL A 83 7.55 -2.83 13.22
N ARG A 84 8.60 -2.80 14.03
CA ARG A 84 9.84 -3.55 13.83
C ARG A 84 9.82 -4.80 14.71
N TRP A 85 9.82 -5.98 14.11
CA TRP A 85 10.05 -7.24 14.84
C TRP A 85 11.54 -7.55 15.05
N LEU A 86 12.38 -6.90 14.26
CA LEU A 86 13.83 -6.91 14.34
C LEU A 86 14.34 -5.46 14.18
N PRO A 87 15.46 -5.09 14.83
CA PRO A 87 16.10 -3.79 14.62
C PRO A 87 16.38 -3.50 13.13
N ALA A 88 16.39 -2.22 12.76
CA ALA A 88 16.72 -1.82 11.39
C ALA A 88 18.24 -1.93 11.14
N GLU A 89 18.63 -2.47 9.98
CA GLU A 89 20.03 -2.59 9.58
C GLU A 89 20.40 -1.56 8.50
N TYR A 90 20.52 -0.30 8.89
CA TYR A 90 21.07 0.75 8.03
C TYR A 90 22.60 0.67 7.96
N GLU A 91 23.16 1.20 6.88
CA GLU A 91 24.58 1.21 6.59
C GLU A 91 25.38 2.10 7.54
N ASP A 92 24.85 3.28 7.84
CA ASP A 92 25.34 4.24 8.83
C ASP A 92 24.77 3.99 10.23
N GLY A 93 23.93 2.95 10.38
CA GLY A 93 23.19 2.68 11.61
C GLY A 93 21.99 3.59 11.85
N GLU A 94 21.67 4.52 10.95
CA GLU A 94 20.62 5.53 11.14
C GLU A 94 19.62 5.57 9.98
N ARG A 95 20.07 5.83 8.75
CA ARG A 95 19.19 6.16 7.62
C ARG A 95 19.72 5.79 6.23
N GLU A 96 21.01 5.59 6.04
CA GLU A 96 21.59 5.22 4.75
C GLU A 96 21.34 3.74 4.47
N PRO A 97 20.56 3.37 3.43
CA PRO A 97 20.24 1.97 3.17
C PRO A 97 21.49 1.19 2.76
N LYS A 98 21.49 -0.12 2.97
CA LYS A 98 22.60 -0.95 2.48
C LYS A 98 22.75 -0.83 0.96
N GLY A 99 23.97 -0.59 0.50
CA GLY A 99 24.31 -0.33 -0.89
C GLY A 99 24.29 1.17 -1.25
N TRP A 100 24.20 2.05 -0.25
CA TRP A 100 24.27 3.49 -0.44
C TRP A 100 25.69 3.94 -0.78
N ASN A 101 26.70 3.47 -0.03
CA ASN A 101 28.09 3.81 -0.31
C ASN A 101 28.72 2.76 -1.24
N LYS A 102 29.14 3.22 -2.42
CA LYS A 102 29.74 2.37 -3.47
C LYS A 102 31.02 1.71 -2.94
N GLY A 103 31.13 0.40 -3.12
CA GLY A 103 32.31 -0.38 -2.72
C GLY A 103 32.28 -0.91 -1.27
N ARG A 104 31.30 -0.52 -0.45
CA ARG A 104 31.19 -1.04 0.92
C ARG A 104 30.95 -2.55 0.93
N LEU A 105 31.65 -3.22 1.84
CA LEU A 105 31.55 -4.66 2.07
C LEU A 105 30.62 -4.97 3.24
N TYR A 106 29.89 -6.08 3.10
CA TYR A 106 28.97 -6.65 4.07
C TYR A 106 29.41 -8.09 4.29
N ASN A 107 29.98 -8.38 5.47
CA ASN A 107 30.58 -9.68 5.77
C ASN A 107 31.61 -10.11 4.70
N GLY A 108 32.42 -9.16 4.21
CA GLY A 108 33.46 -9.41 3.20
C GLY A 108 33.01 -9.35 1.74
N PHE A 109 31.71 -9.15 1.46
CA PHE A 109 31.18 -9.15 0.08
C PHE A 109 30.46 -7.84 -0.26
N GLN A 110 30.50 -7.44 -1.53
CA GLN A 110 29.61 -6.39 -2.03
C GLN A 110 28.20 -6.95 -2.25
N LEU A 111 27.19 -6.13 -2.00
CA LEU A 111 25.82 -6.52 -2.33
C LEU A 111 25.64 -6.51 -3.85
N PRO A 112 24.98 -7.54 -4.43
CA PRO A 112 24.75 -7.59 -5.87
C PRO A 112 23.81 -6.46 -6.31
N LEU A 113 23.84 -6.08 -7.58
CA LEU A 113 22.87 -5.13 -8.10
C LEU A 113 21.47 -5.76 -8.08
N PRO A 114 20.41 -5.05 -7.62
CA PRO A 114 19.04 -5.58 -7.67
C PRO A 114 18.64 -6.08 -9.05
N ARG A 115 19.07 -5.37 -10.10
CA ARG A 115 18.81 -5.74 -11.50
C ARG A 115 19.51 -7.02 -11.93
N GLU A 116 20.71 -7.28 -11.42
CA GLU A 116 21.42 -8.53 -11.69
C GLU A 116 20.73 -9.72 -11.03
N VAL A 117 20.29 -9.56 -9.78
CA VAL A 117 19.51 -10.59 -9.07
C VAL A 117 18.18 -10.85 -9.79
N SER A 118 17.49 -9.79 -10.22
CA SER A 118 16.23 -9.90 -10.97
C SER A 118 16.42 -10.72 -12.25
N THR A 119 17.37 -10.33 -13.09
CA THR A 119 17.58 -10.95 -14.41
C THR A 119 18.14 -12.37 -14.36
N ARG A 120 18.98 -12.69 -13.36
CA ARG A 120 19.64 -14.00 -13.23
C ARG A 120 18.87 -15.01 -12.37
N ILE A 121 18.09 -14.56 -11.39
CA ILE A 121 17.46 -15.44 -10.40
C ILE A 121 15.93 -15.37 -10.45
N LEU A 122 15.36 -14.15 -10.49
CA LEU A 122 13.92 -13.98 -10.27
C LEU A 122 13.10 -14.03 -11.56
N ARG A 123 13.70 -13.67 -12.70
CA ARG A 123 12.99 -13.62 -13.98
C ARG A 123 12.69 -15.02 -14.50
N SER A 124 11.46 -15.20 -14.98
CA SER A 124 11.01 -16.40 -15.66
C SER A 124 10.21 -16.05 -16.92
N SER A 125 10.52 -16.72 -18.02
CA SER A 125 9.85 -16.53 -19.32
C SER A 125 8.63 -17.42 -19.49
N SER A 126 8.46 -18.44 -18.63
CA SER A 126 7.32 -19.35 -18.66
C SER A 126 6.76 -19.56 -17.26
N LYS A 127 5.44 -19.66 -17.18
CA LYS A 127 4.72 -19.93 -15.96
C LYS A 127 3.74 -21.07 -16.21
N ARG A 128 3.66 -22.00 -15.26
CA ARG A 128 2.65 -23.05 -15.26
C ARG A 128 1.41 -22.55 -14.55
N GLU A 129 0.28 -23.11 -14.93
CA GLU A 129 -0.97 -22.89 -14.21
C GLU A 129 -0.98 -23.71 -12.91
N ASP A 130 -1.64 -23.17 -11.89
CA ASP A 130 -1.90 -23.85 -10.62
C ASP A 130 -3.16 -24.73 -10.78
N ASP A 131 -3.08 -25.99 -10.36
CA ASP A 131 -4.15 -26.96 -10.55
C ASP A 131 -5.31 -26.81 -9.55
N LEU A 132 -5.12 -26.03 -8.47
CA LEU A 132 -6.05 -25.98 -7.34
C LEU A 132 -6.70 -24.62 -7.15
N TYR A 133 -6.00 -23.54 -7.53
CA TYR A 133 -6.43 -22.19 -7.19
C TYR A 133 -6.75 -21.35 -8.42
N SER A 134 -7.88 -20.64 -8.37
CA SER A 134 -8.22 -19.63 -9.38
C SER A 134 -7.36 -18.39 -9.22
N HIS A 135 -7.22 -17.60 -10.29
CA HIS A 135 -6.55 -16.30 -10.26
C HIS A 135 -7.18 -15.32 -9.25
N MET A 136 -8.46 -15.49 -8.87
CA MET A 136 -9.08 -14.74 -7.78
C MET A 136 -8.34 -14.85 -6.43
N LEU A 137 -7.62 -15.95 -6.18
CA LEU A 137 -6.80 -16.07 -4.97
C LEU A 137 -5.66 -15.02 -4.98
N VAL A 138 -5.07 -14.78 -6.15
CA VAL A 138 -4.00 -13.78 -6.34
C VAL A 138 -4.56 -12.38 -6.12
N GLU A 139 -5.68 -12.09 -6.76
CA GLU A 139 -6.34 -10.78 -6.69
C GLU A 139 -6.85 -10.45 -5.28
N TRP A 140 -7.38 -11.44 -4.55
CA TRP A 140 -7.75 -11.24 -3.15
C TRP A 140 -6.53 -10.91 -2.27
N GLY A 141 -5.38 -11.54 -2.55
CA GLY A 141 -4.13 -11.25 -1.86
C GLY A 141 -3.66 -9.81 -2.04
N GLN A 142 -3.67 -9.30 -3.27
CA GLN A 142 -3.35 -7.89 -3.52
C GLN A 142 -4.40 -6.96 -2.90
N TYR A 143 -5.69 -7.27 -3.06
CA TYR A 143 -6.78 -6.46 -2.52
C TYR A 143 -6.71 -6.33 -0.99
N ILE A 144 -6.39 -7.41 -0.27
CA ILE A 144 -6.30 -7.38 1.18
C ILE A 144 -4.98 -6.80 1.69
N ASP A 145 -3.86 -6.93 0.95
CA ASP A 145 -2.62 -6.17 1.23
C ASP A 145 -2.92 -4.67 1.28
N HIS A 146 -3.72 -4.22 0.30
CA HIS A 146 -4.08 -2.82 0.17
C HIS A 146 -5.01 -2.32 1.29
N ASP A 147 -5.61 -3.22 2.09
CA ASP A 147 -6.44 -2.87 3.24
C ASP A 147 -5.63 -2.65 4.52
N ILE A 148 -4.43 -3.22 4.59
CA ILE A 148 -3.63 -3.26 5.84
C ILE A 148 -2.29 -2.55 5.73
N SER A 149 -1.73 -2.41 4.52
CA SER A 149 -0.44 -1.74 4.35
C SER A 149 -0.34 -0.85 3.10
N PHE A 150 0.21 0.34 3.30
CA PHE A 150 0.65 1.23 2.23
C PHE A 150 1.79 2.12 2.73
N THR A 151 2.93 2.07 2.05
CA THR A 151 4.04 2.98 2.32
C THR A 151 4.25 3.90 1.11
N PRO A 152 3.84 5.18 1.21
CA PRO A 152 4.03 6.13 0.12
C PRO A 152 5.52 6.40 -0.14
N GLN A 153 5.83 6.78 -1.37
CA GLN A 153 7.17 7.26 -1.75
C GLN A 153 7.32 8.75 -1.45
N SER A 154 8.53 9.18 -1.12
CA SER A 154 8.85 10.60 -0.97
C SER A 154 8.62 11.33 -2.28
N THR A 155 8.07 12.55 -2.22
CA THR A 155 7.86 13.38 -3.42
C THR A 155 9.18 13.73 -4.07
N GLY A 156 9.23 13.66 -5.40
CA GLY A 156 10.48 13.55 -6.16
C GLY A 156 11.43 14.74 -6.19
N ASN A 157 11.09 15.87 -5.57
CA ASN A 157 12.01 17.01 -5.53
C ASN A 157 12.98 16.84 -4.37
N THR A 158 14.26 16.67 -4.71
CA THR A 158 15.35 16.85 -3.75
C THR A 158 15.33 18.29 -3.23
N PHE A 159 16.03 18.56 -2.11
CA PHE A 159 16.17 19.93 -1.57
C PHE A 159 16.76 20.94 -2.58
N PHE A 160 17.41 20.46 -3.65
CA PHE A 160 18.01 21.25 -4.72
C PHE A 160 17.17 21.29 -6.00
N GLY A 161 15.94 20.76 -5.98
CA GLY A 161 15.02 20.78 -7.12
C GLY A 161 15.31 19.74 -8.23
N MET A 162 16.29 18.85 -8.03
CA MET A 162 16.56 17.72 -8.92
C MET A 162 15.55 16.59 -8.69
N ASP A 163 15.03 16.00 -9.76
CA ASP A 163 14.14 14.82 -9.74
C ASP A 163 14.99 13.54 -9.77
N CYS A 164 14.59 12.51 -9.03
CA CYS A 164 15.28 11.20 -9.06
C CYS A 164 15.18 10.48 -10.41
N GLN A 165 14.34 10.97 -11.33
CA GLN A 165 14.31 10.55 -12.73
C GLN A 165 15.51 11.04 -13.54
N ASP A 166 16.17 12.10 -13.09
CA ASP A 166 17.25 12.77 -13.84
C ASP A 166 18.64 12.48 -13.25
N THR A 167 18.75 11.57 -12.26
CA THR A 167 20.01 11.27 -11.59
C THR A 167 20.18 9.79 -11.24
N CYS A 168 21.41 9.29 -11.44
CA CYS A 168 21.84 7.96 -11.00
C CYS A 168 22.75 8.02 -9.75
N GLU A 169 22.77 9.16 -9.05
CA GLU A 169 23.51 9.31 -7.80
C GLU A 169 22.60 9.15 -6.58
N ASN A 170 23.18 8.60 -5.51
CA ASN A 170 22.49 8.42 -4.24
C ASN A 170 22.42 9.77 -3.52
N MET A 171 21.23 10.34 -3.41
CA MET A 171 20.99 11.62 -2.74
C MET A 171 19.56 11.65 -2.21
N HIS A 172 19.28 12.22 -1.05
CA HIS A 172 17.92 12.14 -0.51
C HIS A 172 16.90 12.92 -1.37
N PRO A 173 15.74 12.34 -1.80
CA PRO A 173 15.22 10.98 -1.51
C PRO A 173 15.47 9.91 -2.59
N CYS A 174 16.37 10.14 -3.54
CA CYS A 174 16.77 9.25 -4.62
C CYS A 174 17.69 8.12 -4.15
N PHE A 175 17.36 6.88 -4.54
CA PHE A 175 18.20 5.70 -4.33
C PHE A 175 18.17 4.79 -5.58
N PRO A 176 18.66 5.28 -6.73
CA PRO A 176 18.47 4.68 -8.05
C PRO A 176 18.97 3.24 -8.13
N ILE A 177 18.32 2.44 -8.96
CA ILE A 177 18.70 1.05 -9.21
C ILE A 177 19.65 1.03 -10.40
N LEU A 178 20.92 0.77 -10.15
CA LEU A 178 21.93 0.70 -11.20
C LEU A 178 21.71 -0.52 -12.10
N GLU A 179 21.89 -0.32 -13.40
CA GLU A 179 21.85 -1.38 -14.39
C GLU A 179 23.28 -1.85 -14.76
N PRO A 180 23.48 -3.14 -15.04
CA PRO A 180 24.73 -3.62 -15.60
C PRO A 180 24.97 -2.98 -16.97
N SER A 181 26.05 -2.21 -17.13
CA SER A 181 26.41 -1.58 -18.41
C SER A 181 27.66 -2.23 -19.01
N VAL A 182 27.59 -2.54 -20.31
CA VAL A 182 28.71 -3.08 -21.10
C VAL A 182 29.55 -1.94 -21.71
N THR A 183 28.94 -0.77 -21.94
CA THR A 183 29.57 0.38 -22.63
C THR A 183 30.20 1.40 -21.68
N GLY A 184 30.06 1.21 -20.36
CA GLY A 184 30.57 2.13 -19.34
C GLY A 184 29.65 3.33 -19.04
N GLU A 185 28.58 3.53 -19.83
CA GLU A 185 27.54 4.52 -19.53
C GLU A 185 26.72 4.09 -18.30
N LYS A 186 26.51 5.00 -17.35
CA LYS A 186 25.67 4.75 -16.17
C LYS A 186 24.20 4.82 -16.56
N HIS A 187 23.59 3.66 -16.75
CA HIS A 187 22.15 3.51 -16.86
C HIS A 187 21.55 3.10 -15.51
N CYS A 188 20.44 3.69 -15.12
CA CYS A 188 19.73 3.34 -13.89
C CYS A 188 18.21 3.51 -14.03
N MET A 189 17.47 2.73 -13.24
CA MET A 189 16.05 2.97 -13.03
C MET A 189 15.85 3.92 -11.84
N PRO A 190 14.94 4.91 -11.96
CA PRO A 190 14.66 5.82 -10.86
C PRO A 190 14.01 5.09 -9.68
N PHE A 191 14.40 5.47 -8.48
CA PHE A 191 13.81 4.93 -7.27
C PHE A 191 13.74 6.01 -6.19
N PHE A 192 12.55 6.20 -5.66
CA PHE A 192 12.25 7.15 -4.59
C PHE A 192 12.13 6.37 -3.28
N ARG A 193 12.92 6.78 -2.28
CA ARG A 193 12.85 6.24 -0.93
C ARG A 193 11.48 6.50 -0.30
N SER A 194 11.02 5.55 0.49
CA SER A 194 9.74 5.60 1.20
C SER A 194 9.67 6.78 2.15
N ILE A 195 8.50 7.38 2.34
CA ILE A 195 8.30 8.47 3.31
C ILE A 195 8.69 8.00 4.72
N PRO A 196 9.54 8.75 5.44
CA PRO A 196 9.86 8.41 6.81
C PRO A 196 8.63 8.67 7.72
N ALA A 197 8.41 7.81 8.71
CA ALA A 197 7.43 8.07 9.74
C ALA A 197 7.94 9.18 10.68
N CYS A 198 7.03 10.06 11.10
CA CYS A 198 7.33 11.07 12.10
C CYS A 198 7.16 10.46 13.50
N PHE A 199 8.16 10.61 14.36
CA PHE A 199 8.06 10.15 15.74
C PHE A 199 7.38 11.20 16.60
N VAL A 200 6.40 10.74 17.39
CA VAL A 200 5.72 11.54 18.42
C VAL A 200 6.21 11.16 19.83
N ASN A 201 6.99 10.08 19.96
CA ASN A 201 7.47 9.55 21.24
C ASN A 201 8.98 9.71 21.43
N PHE A 202 9.35 9.86 22.71
CA PHE A 202 10.67 10.24 23.22
C PHE A 202 11.68 9.09 23.43
N ASP A 203 11.52 7.93 22.77
CA ASP A 203 12.60 6.91 22.79
C ASP A 203 13.69 7.35 21.82
N ILE A 204 14.72 8.00 22.37
CA ILE A 204 15.79 8.65 21.61
C ILE A 204 16.50 7.66 20.68
N GLN A 205 16.76 6.41 21.10
CA GLN A 205 17.49 5.46 20.26
C GLN A 205 16.67 4.96 19.06
N GLN A 206 15.38 4.66 19.26
CA GLN A 206 14.49 4.30 18.14
C GLN A 206 14.13 5.51 17.27
N ALA A 207 14.03 6.71 17.86
CA ALA A 207 13.78 7.96 17.14
C ALA A 207 14.93 8.35 16.21
N LEU A 208 16.16 7.94 16.51
CA LEU A 208 17.35 8.22 15.70
C LEU A 208 17.42 7.35 14.42
N GLN A 209 16.78 6.18 14.39
CA GLN A 209 16.73 5.33 13.20
C GLN A 209 15.51 5.62 12.33
N ARG A 210 15.71 5.74 11.02
CA ARG A 210 14.64 5.98 10.04
C ARG A 210 13.59 4.85 10.08
N GLN A 211 12.35 5.19 10.39
CA GLN A 211 11.20 4.28 10.24
C GLN A 211 10.36 4.68 9.04
N GLN A 212 9.66 3.71 8.45
CA GLN A 212 8.73 3.96 7.34
C GLN A 212 7.31 3.97 7.85
N MET A 213 6.50 4.85 7.27
CA MET A 213 5.10 5.01 7.63
C MET A 213 4.22 3.94 6.95
N ASN A 214 3.22 3.45 7.67
CA ASN A 214 2.01 2.88 7.09
C ASN A 214 0.98 4.00 7.00
N SER A 215 0.64 4.47 5.79
CA SER A 215 -0.29 5.57 5.62
C SER A 215 -1.76 5.14 5.72
N ILE A 216 -2.05 3.85 5.85
CA ILE A 216 -3.40 3.30 6.03
C ILE A 216 -3.50 2.50 7.33
N THR A 217 -4.72 2.10 7.70
CA THR A 217 -4.98 1.30 8.90
C THR A 217 -4.33 -0.08 8.80
N SER A 218 -3.91 -0.65 9.93
CA SER A 218 -3.37 -2.02 9.97
C SER A 218 -4.44 -3.09 10.15
N PHE A 219 -5.70 -2.69 10.33
CA PHE A 219 -6.82 -3.59 10.55
C PHE A 219 -7.42 -4.04 9.22
N ILE A 220 -7.92 -5.28 9.17
CA ILE A 220 -8.83 -5.72 8.12
C ILE A 220 -10.20 -5.10 8.42
N ASP A 221 -10.45 -3.90 7.89
CA ASP A 221 -11.65 -3.10 8.17
C ASP A 221 -12.29 -2.47 6.92
N ALA A 222 -11.85 -2.92 5.73
CA ALA A 222 -12.30 -2.44 4.43
C ALA A 222 -12.00 -0.95 4.19
N SER A 223 -10.91 -0.43 4.74
CA SER A 223 -10.31 0.86 4.40
C SER A 223 -10.09 1.02 2.88
N VAL A 224 -9.84 -0.06 2.13
CA VAL A 224 -9.83 -0.07 0.64
C VAL A 224 -11.12 0.41 -0.01
N VAL A 225 -12.25 0.32 0.70
CA VAL A 225 -13.57 0.80 0.27
C VAL A 225 -13.85 2.19 0.85
N TYR A 226 -13.56 2.40 2.13
CA TYR A 226 -14.04 3.57 2.89
C TYR A 226 -13.03 4.70 3.03
N GLY A 227 -11.75 4.43 2.76
CA GLY A 227 -10.64 5.32 3.03
C GLY A 227 -10.19 5.25 4.49
N ASN A 228 -9.14 6.01 4.77
CA ASN A 228 -8.45 6.05 6.06
C ASN A 228 -8.39 7.48 6.66
N THR A 229 -9.08 8.44 6.03
CA THR A 229 -9.16 9.84 6.49
C THR A 229 -10.58 10.36 6.39
N PRO A 230 -11.03 11.27 7.29
CA PRO A 230 -12.38 11.83 7.22
C PRO A 230 -12.68 12.55 5.90
N LYS A 231 -11.66 13.18 5.29
CA LYS A 231 -11.79 13.86 4.00
C LYS A 231 -12.09 12.88 2.86
N LEU A 232 -11.34 11.78 2.78
CA LEU A 232 -11.57 10.75 1.76
C LEU A 232 -12.90 10.03 1.98
N GLU A 233 -13.22 9.67 3.23
CA GLU A 233 -14.50 9.07 3.59
C GLU A 233 -15.67 9.94 3.16
N SER A 234 -15.65 11.23 3.49
CA SER A 234 -16.71 12.17 3.11
C SER A 234 -16.87 12.27 1.59
N TYR A 235 -15.75 12.24 0.85
CA TYR A 235 -15.75 12.29 -0.61
C TYR A 235 -16.33 11.02 -1.25
N LEU A 236 -16.06 9.85 -0.66
CA LEU A 236 -16.55 8.57 -1.18
C LEU A 236 -18.02 8.29 -0.84
N ARG A 237 -18.67 9.14 -0.02
CA ARG A 237 -20.06 8.98 0.42
C ARG A 237 -21.03 9.78 -0.44
N ASP A 238 -22.22 9.23 -0.68
CA ASP A 238 -23.37 9.95 -1.25
C ASP A 238 -24.08 10.75 -0.14
N LEU A 239 -23.47 11.86 0.26
CA LEU A 239 -23.99 12.72 1.32
C LEU A 239 -25.28 13.46 0.89
N SER A 240 -25.41 13.78 -0.40
CA SER A 240 -26.59 14.48 -0.94
C SER A 240 -27.81 13.59 -1.02
N GLY A 241 -27.63 12.30 -1.36
CA GLY A 241 -28.71 11.32 -1.44
C GLY A 241 -29.33 10.97 -0.08
N ARG A 242 -28.67 11.30 1.05
CA ARG A 242 -29.15 11.04 2.42
C ARG A 242 -29.67 9.60 2.60
N ASN A 243 -28.96 8.63 2.03
CA ASN A 243 -29.36 7.22 1.96
C ASN A 243 -28.35 6.27 2.62
N GLY A 244 -27.21 6.79 3.08
CA GLY A 244 -26.13 6.01 3.68
C GLY A 244 -25.29 5.22 2.68
N LYS A 245 -25.39 5.53 1.38
CA LYS A 245 -24.65 4.89 0.30
C LYS A 245 -23.30 5.54 0.04
N LEU A 246 -22.46 4.84 -0.73
CA LEU A 246 -21.27 5.38 -1.35
C LEU A 246 -21.60 6.08 -2.67
N ALA A 247 -20.81 7.12 -2.97
CA ALA A 247 -20.87 7.85 -4.22
C ALA A 247 -20.55 6.93 -5.41
N ILE A 248 -21.18 7.23 -6.54
CA ILE A 248 -21.05 6.45 -7.78
C ILE A 248 -20.57 7.34 -8.92
N ASN A 249 -20.08 6.72 -9.99
CA ASN A 249 -19.74 7.46 -11.20
C ASN A 249 -20.97 8.18 -11.78
N SER A 250 -20.84 9.48 -12.01
CA SER A 250 -21.92 10.31 -12.58
C SER A 250 -21.94 10.30 -14.11
N GLN A 251 -20.84 9.89 -14.75
CA GLN A 251 -20.69 9.95 -16.21
C GLN A 251 -20.97 8.61 -16.89
N PHE A 252 -20.56 7.51 -16.27
CA PHE A 252 -20.62 6.18 -16.87
C PHE A 252 -21.33 5.18 -15.96
N LYS A 253 -22.08 4.29 -16.61
CA LYS A 253 -22.64 3.07 -16.01
C LYS A 253 -22.24 1.89 -16.90
N ASP A 254 -22.28 0.69 -16.36
CA ASP A 254 -22.05 -0.50 -17.18
C ASP A 254 -23.23 -0.76 -18.15
N PRO A 255 -23.09 -1.67 -19.12
CA PRO A 255 -24.14 -1.95 -20.11
C PRO A 255 -25.48 -2.40 -19.53
N LYS A 256 -25.52 -2.85 -18.26
CA LYS A 256 -26.74 -3.23 -17.54
C LYS A 256 -27.23 -2.12 -16.58
N GLY A 257 -26.67 -0.91 -16.68
CA GLY A 257 -27.03 0.24 -15.86
C GLY A 257 -26.49 0.20 -14.43
N ARG A 258 -25.55 -0.69 -14.09
CA ARG A 258 -24.97 -0.76 -12.74
C ARG A 258 -23.80 0.20 -12.58
N SER A 259 -23.62 0.68 -11.36
CA SER A 259 -22.67 1.73 -11.02
C SER A 259 -21.20 1.32 -11.16
N TYR A 260 -20.37 2.29 -11.53
CA TYR A 260 -18.92 2.26 -11.35
C TYR A 260 -18.48 3.13 -10.17
N LEU A 261 -17.22 2.99 -9.79
CA LEU A 261 -16.54 3.87 -8.84
C LEU A 261 -16.55 5.33 -9.35
N PRO A 262 -16.64 6.33 -8.45
CA PRO A 262 -16.46 7.73 -8.83
C PRO A 262 -15.07 7.94 -9.43
N PHE A 263 -14.88 9.00 -10.21
CA PHE A 263 -13.54 9.36 -10.70
C PHE A 263 -12.81 10.23 -9.70
N VAL A 264 -11.49 10.24 -9.74
CA VAL A 264 -10.66 11.16 -8.94
C VAL A 264 -11.06 12.62 -9.17
N PRO A 265 -11.03 13.48 -8.13
CA PRO A 265 -11.43 14.88 -8.25
C PRO A 265 -10.37 15.76 -8.91
N THR A 266 -9.12 15.30 -8.97
CA THR A 266 -7.98 16.07 -9.50
C THR A 266 -7.81 15.80 -10.99
N LEU A 267 -7.86 16.88 -11.78
CA LEU A 267 -7.66 16.86 -13.22
C LEU A 267 -6.37 17.60 -13.62
N PRO A 268 -5.67 17.16 -14.68
CA PRO A 268 -5.95 15.97 -15.47
C PRO A 268 -5.61 14.67 -14.71
N SER A 269 -6.45 13.65 -14.86
CA SER A 269 -6.18 12.29 -14.35
C SER A 269 -4.90 11.70 -14.96
N ILE A 270 -4.19 10.89 -14.19
CA ILE A 270 -2.93 10.25 -14.62
C ILE A 270 -3.13 8.88 -15.29
N CYS A 271 -4.36 8.35 -15.30
CA CYS A 271 -4.64 7.05 -15.92
C CYS A 271 -4.51 7.10 -17.45
N ARG A 272 -4.05 6.00 -18.03
CA ARG A 272 -3.92 5.81 -19.48
C ARG A 272 -5.29 5.91 -20.13
N GLN A 273 -5.31 6.49 -21.32
CA GLN A 273 -6.53 6.67 -22.11
C GLN A 273 -6.59 5.63 -23.24
N GLY A 274 -7.80 5.36 -23.71
CA GLY A 274 -8.01 4.58 -24.94
C GLY A 274 -7.67 5.40 -26.18
N PRO A 275 -7.48 4.74 -27.34
CA PRO A 275 -7.17 5.42 -28.60
C PRO A 275 -8.30 6.36 -29.05
N ASP A 276 -9.56 5.98 -28.81
CA ASP A 276 -10.74 6.71 -29.26
C ASP A 276 -11.78 6.90 -28.15
N GLY A 277 -12.56 8.00 -28.25
CA GLY A 277 -13.74 8.31 -27.44
C GLY A 277 -13.49 9.25 -26.25
N GLN A 278 -14.56 9.60 -25.51
CA GLN A 278 -14.51 10.42 -24.28
C GLN A 278 -13.39 10.03 -23.30
N ARG A 279 -12.81 10.97 -22.59
CA ARG A 279 -11.81 10.67 -21.57
C ARG A 279 -12.39 9.79 -20.45
N VAL A 280 -11.64 8.81 -19.98
CA VAL A 280 -11.98 8.00 -18.79
C VAL A 280 -10.92 8.22 -17.73
N ASP A 281 -11.31 8.86 -16.64
CA ASP A 281 -10.42 9.19 -15.55
C ASP A 281 -10.14 7.99 -14.64
N CYS A 282 -9.12 8.12 -13.79
CA CYS A 282 -8.85 7.15 -12.73
C CYS A 282 -10.07 7.03 -11.83
N PHE A 283 -10.46 5.80 -11.49
CA PHE A 283 -11.42 5.56 -10.43
C PHE A 283 -10.85 6.03 -9.08
N SER A 284 -11.74 6.43 -8.18
CA SER A 284 -11.44 6.75 -6.79
C SER A 284 -12.12 5.73 -5.88
N ALA A 285 -11.37 5.24 -4.90
CA ALA A 285 -11.81 4.33 -3.86
C ALA A 285 -11.10 4.70 -2.55
N GLY A 286 -11.29 3.88 -1.51
CA GLY A 286 -10.61 4.07 -0.23
C GLY A 286 -9.09 3.91 -0.28
N ASP A 287 -8.58 3.20 -1.28
CA ASP A 287 -7.13 3.07 -1.56
C ASP A 287 -6.76 3.71 -2.91
N SER A 288 -5.60 4.37 -2.94
CA SER A 288 -5.12 5.13 -4.10
C SER A 288 -4.63 4.25 -5.27
N ARG A 289 -4.36 2.97 -5.01
CA ARG A 289 -3.85 2.00 -5.99
C ARG A 289 -4.97 1.25 -6.71
N VAL A 290 -6.24 1.60 -6.52
CA VAL A 290 -7.40 0.94 -7.16
C VAL A 290 -7.29 0.77 -8.69
N ASN A 291 -6.56 1.67 -9.37
CA ASN A 291 -6.37 1.60 -10.83
C ASN A 291 -5.10 0.85 -11.24
N GLU A 292 -4.32 0.27 -10.32
CA GLU A 292 -3.06 -0.39 -10.64
C GLU A 292 -3.28 -1.44 -11.73
N GLY A 293 -4.13 -2.44 -11.48
CA GLY A 293 -4.56 -3.44 -12.45
C GLY A 293 -6.08 -3.44 -12.64
N LEU A 294 -6.53 -3.94 -13.80
CA LEU A 294 -7.99 -4.10 -14.04
C LEU A 294 -8.64 -5.12 -13.09
N PRO A 295 -8.03 -6.29 -12.82
CA PRO A 295 -8.58 -7.25 -11.85
C PRO A 295 -8.77 -6.65 -10.44
N LEU A 296 -7.85 -5.80 -9.98
CA LEU A 296 -8.02 -5.06 -8.72
C LEU A 296 -9.21 -4.10 -8.78
N ALA A 297 -9.30 -3.26 -9.83
CA ALA A 297 -10.38 -2.28 -9.98
C ALA A 297 -11.79 -2.91 -10.02
N ILE A 298 -11.93 -4.12 -10.58
CA ILE A 298 -13.22 -4.82 -10.58
C ILE A 298 -13.62 -5.28 -9.17
N VAL A 299 -12.68 -5.70 -8.32
CA VAL A 299 -12.96 -6.11 -6.94
C VAL A 299 -13.40 -4.90 -6.12
N HIS A 300 -12.73 -3.75 -6.25
CA HIS A 300 -13.20 -2.49 -5.64
C HIS A 300 -14.61 -2.11 -6.11
N THR A 301 -14.90 -2.28 -7.40
CA THR A 301 -16.25 -1.99 -7.95
C THR A 301 -17.31 -2.93 -7.39
N LEU A 302 -16.99 -4.21 -7.18
CA LEU A 302 -17.91 -5.17 -6.54
C LEU A 302 -18.24 -4.76 -5.11
N TRP A 303 -17.25 -4.35 -4.31
CA TRP A 303 -17.48 -3.95 -2.93
C TRP A 303 -18.25 -2.63 -2.79
N LEU A 304 -18.05 -1.69 -3.72
CA LEU A 304 -18.93 -0.51 -3.85
C LEU A 304 -20.38 -0.93 -4.07
N ARG A 305 -20.62 -1.82 -5.04
CA ARG A 305 -21.95 -2.31 -5.38
C ARG A 305 -22.58 -3.04 -4.19
N GLU A 306 -21.81 -3.85 -3.48
CA GLU A 306 -22.29 -4.61 -2.32
C GLU A 306 -22.64 -3.71 -1.15
N HIS A 307 -21.84 -2.68 -0.86
CA HIS A 307 -22.20 -1.66 0.12
C HIS A 307 -23.56 -1.04 -0.23
N ASN A 308 -23.71 -0.54 -1.47
CA ASN A 308 -24.95 0.14 -1.86
C ASN A 308 -26.18 -0.79 -1.86
N ARG A 309 -25.98 -2.09 -2.14
CA ARG A 309 -27.02 -3.12 -2.05
C ARG A 309 -27.46 -3.36 -0.60
N ILE A 310 -26.51 -3.51 0.33
CA ILE A 310 -26.79 -3.72 1.76
C ILE A 310 -27.40 -2.45 2.37
N ALA A 311 -26.88 -1.26 2.06
CA ALA A 311 -27.41 0.00 2.55
C ALA A 311 -28.88 0.20 2.16
N GLU A 312 -29.25 -0.12 0.91
CA GLU A 312 -30.64 -0.09 0.45
C GLU A 312 -31.52 -1.06 1.25
N ALA A 313 -31.07 -2.31 1.43
CA ALA A 313 -31.81 -3.31 2.19
C ALA A 313 -31.99 -2.91 3.66
N LEU A 314 -30.94 -2.35 4.30
CA LEU A 314 -31.00 -1.86 5.67
C LEU A 314 -31.93 -0.66 5.80
N LYS A 315 -31.95 0.27 4.84
CA LYS A 315 -32.91 1.38 4.83
C LYS A 315 -34.35 0.88 4.72
N HIS A 316 -34.58 -0.14 3.89
CA HIS A 316 -35.91 -0.72 3.70
C HIS A 316 -36.43 -1.39 4.98
N ILE A 317 -35.59 -2.20 5.66
CA ILE A 317 -35.97 -2.90 6.89
C ILE A 317 -36.04 -1.94 8.08
N ASN A 318 -35.16 -0.92 8.13
CA ASN A 318 -35.06 0.05 9.21
C ASN A 318 -35.33 1.47 8.70
N SER A 319 -36.56 1.75 8.30
CA SER A 319 -36.95 3.06 7.74
C SER A 319 -36.63 4.25 8.65
N HIS A 320 -36.65 4.03 9.98
CA HIS A 320 -36.34 4.99 11.03
C HIS A 320 -34.84 5.29 11.20
N TRP A 321 -33.94 4.49 10.62
CA TRP A 321 -32.50 4.74 10.73
C TRP A 321 -32.09 5.99 9.96
N SER A 322 -31.18 6.74 10.58
CA SER A 322 -30.51 7.87 9.95
C SER A 322 -29.57 7.38 8.83
N PRO A 323 -29.26 8.22 7.84
CA PRO A 323 -28.30 7.88 6.79
C PRO A 323 -26.93 7.50 7.34
N GLU A 324 -26.50 8.14 8.43
CA GLU A 324 -25.26 7.81 9.13
C GLU A 324 -25.29 6.39 9.74
N THR A 325 -26.42 6.01 10.36
CA THR A 325 -26.56 4.68 10.95
C THR A 325 -26.49 3.61 9.86
N ILE A 326 -27.15 3.83 8.72
CA ILE A 326 -27.13 2.90 7.58
C ILE A 326 -25.71 2.76 7.03
N TYR A 327 -25.00 3.88 6.85
CA TYR A 327 -23.61 3.87 6.39
C TYR A 327 -22.71 3.06 7.34
N GLN A 328 -22.76 3.34 8.65
CA GLN A 328 -21.88 2.68 9.63
C GLN A 328 -22.20 1.20 9.83
N GLU A 329 -23.48 0.81 9.87
CA GLU A 329 -23.86 -0.61 9.96
C GLU A 329 -23.49 -1.37 8.69
N THR A 330 -23.67 -0.75 7.51
CA THR A 330 -23.21 -1.34 6.25
C THR A 330 -21.69 -1.50 6.24
N ARG A 331 -20.94 -0.45 6.63
CA ARG A 331 -19.48 -0.48 6.76
C ARG A 331 -19.00 -1.60 7.68
N LYS A 332 -19.67 -1.77 8.83
CA LYS A 332 -19.39 -2.83 9.80
C LYS A 332 -19.59 -4.23 9.20
N ILE A 333 -20.68 -4.45 8.46
CA ILE A 333 -20.95 -5.72 7.77
C ILE A 333 -19.88 -5.99 6.71
N ILE A 334 -19.55 -5.01 5.87
CA ILE A 334 -18.55 -5.16 4.81
C ILE A 334 -17.17 -5.47 5.40
N GLY A 335 -16.75 -4.77 6.46
CA GLY A 335 -15.51 -5.09 7.17
C GLY A 335 -15.50 -6.50 7.76
N ALA A 336 -16.64 -6.97 8.30
CA ALA A 336 -16.77 -8.36 8.76
C ALA A 336 -16.64 -9.37 7.62
N LEU A 337 -17.20 -9.08 6.43
CA LEU A 337 -17.04 -9.94 5.25
C LEU A 337 -15.57 -10.02 4.81
N HIS A 338 -14.82 -8.91 4.84
CA HIS A 338 -13.39 -8.92 4.55
C HIS A 338 -12.61 -9.79 5.53
N GLN A 339 -12.93 -9.71 6.83
CA GLN A 339 -12.34 -10.55 7.86
C GLN A 339 -12.67 -12.03 7.65
N ILE A 340 -13.94 -12.36 7.40
CA ILE A 340 -14.38 -13.75 7.21
C ILE A 340 -13.69 -14.37 6.00
N ILE A 341 -13.75 -13.71 4.83
CA ILE A 341 -13.15 -14.26 3.60
C ILE A 341 -11.64 -14.41 3.80
N THR A 342 -10.97 -13.41 4.38
CA THR A 342 -9.52 -13.48 4.60
C THR A 342 -9.12 -14.58 5.57
N MET A 343 -9.76 -14.64 6.73
CA MET A 343 -9.37 -15.59 7.79
C MET A 343 -9.80 -17.02 7.50
N ARG A 344 -10.98 -17.22 6.89
CA ARG A 344 -11.55 -18.55 6.61
C ARG A 344 -11.10 -19.10 5.26
N ASP A 345 -11.13 -18.28 4.22
CA ASP A 345 -11.00 -18.76 2.84
C ASP A 345 -9.62 -18.50 2.24
N TYR A 346 -8.96 -17.39 2.60
CA TYR A 346 -7.67 -17.03 2.01
C TYR A 346 -6.49 -17.58 2.81
N LEU A 347 -6.32 -17.19 4.07
CA LEU A 347 -5.12 -17.51 4.85
C LEU A 347 -4.79 -19.01 4.91
N PRO A 348 -5.74 -19.93 5.17
CA PRO A 348 -5.42 -21.36 5.19
C PRO A 348 -4.86 -21.91 3.88
N LYS A 349 -5.21 -21.30 2.74
CA LYS A 349 -4.68 -21.68 1.41
C LYS A 349 -3.26 -21.16 1.17
N ILE A 350 -2.91 -20.03 1.80
CA ILE A 350 -1.59 -19.41 1.66
C ILE A 350 -0.55 -20.04 2.57
N ILE A 351 -0.84 -20.18 3.87
CA ILE A 351 0.15 -20.71 4.83
C ILE A 351 0.01 -22.22 5.06
N GLY A 352 -1.05 -22.83 4.53
CA GLY A 352 -1.39 -24.24 4.73
C GLY A 352 -2.13 -24.49 6.05
N SER A 353 -2.95 -25.55 6.09
CA SER A 353 -3.78 -25.88 7.25
C SER A 353 -2.98 -26.09 8.54
N LYS A 354 -1.86 -26.81 8.46
CA LYS A 354 -0.98 -27.06 9.61
C LYS A 354 -0.43 -25.76 10.22
N SER A 355 0.09 -24.86 9.39
CA SER A 355 0.60 -23.57 9.86
C SER A 355 -0.53 -22.68 10.38
N TYR A 356 -1.70 -22.72 9.74
CA TYR A 356 -2.86 -21.98 10.22
C TYR A 356 -3.30 -22.44 11.61
N GLU A 357 -3.41 -23.74 11.84
CA GLU A 357 -3.74 -24.31 13.15
C GLU A 357 -2.69 -23.96 14.22
N GLN A 358 -1.40 -24.00 13.84
CA GLN A 358 -0.29 -23.73 14.75
C GLN A 358 -0.17 -22.25 15.14
N TYR A 359 -0.23 -21.33 14.17
CA TYR A 359 0.10 -19.92 14.38
C TYR A 359 -1.12 -19.00 14.54
N ILE A 360 -2.28 -19.36 13.96
CA ILE A 360 -3.50 -18.54 14.01
C ILE A 360 -4.52 -19.21 14.94
N GLY A 361 -4.90 -20.45 14.62
CA GLY A 361 -5.80 -21.27 15.42
C GLY A 361 -7.21 -20.67 15.61
N PRO A 362 -8.01 -21.26 16.51
CA PRO A 362 -9.32 -20.71 16.85
C PRO A 362 -9.19 -19.40 17.63
N TYR A 363 -10.05 -18.42 17.32
CA TYR A 363 -10.07 -17.13 18.00
C TYR A 363 -10.45 -17.28 19.47
N ARG A 364 -9.64 -16.72 20.38
CA ARG A 364 -9.82 -16.81 21.84
C ARG A 364 -10.34 -15.52 22.49
N GLY A 365 -10.80 -14.57 21.69
CA GLY A 365 -11.23 -13.25 22.16
C GLY A 365 -10.18 -12.16 21.96
N TYR A 366 -10.58 -10.92 22.22
CA TYR A 366 -9.73 -9.74 22.04
C TYR A 366 -8.71 -9.64 23.17
N ASN A 367 -7.43 -9.53 22.82
CA ASN A 367 -6.36 -9.26 23.77
C ASN A 367 -5.88 -7.79 23.62
N PRO A 368 -6.09 -6.90 24.61
CA PRO A 368 -5.66 -5.51 24.54
C PRO A 368 -4.13 -5.32 24.62
N THR A 369 -3.36 -6.35 24.94
CA THR A 369 -1.88 -6.26 24.98
C THR A 369 -1.23 -6.59 23.64
N THR A 370 -1.98 -7.06 22.65
CA THR A 370 -1.46 -7.37 21.32
C THR A 370 -1.35 -6.09 20.48
N ASP A 371 -0.17 -5.82 19.93
CA ASP A 371 0.03 -4.76 18.94
C ASP A 371 -0.47 -5.24 17.56
N PRO A 372 -1.54 -4.64 17.00
CA PRO A 372 -2.09 -4.98 15.69
C PRO A 372 -1.35 -4.29 14.53
N SER A 373 -0.33 -3.47 14.78
CA SER A 373 0.36 -2.71 13.74
C SER A 373 1.05 -3.64 12.75
N VAL A 374 0.90 -3.37 11.45
CA VAL A 374 1.59 -4.16 10.42
C VAL A 374 3.10 -3.98 10.56
N SER A 375 3.83 -5.09 10.48
CA SER A 375 5.29 -5.07 10.58
C SER A 375 5.97 -4.66 9.29
N ASN A 376 7.12 -4.02 9.41
CA ASN A 376 7.89 -3.54 8.27
C ASN A 376 8.29 -4.69 7.33
N VAL A 377 8.71 -5.82 7.91
CA VAL A 377 9.06 -7.03 7.14
C VAL A 377 7.86 -7.62 6.40
N PHE A 378 6.64 -7.53 6.98
CA PHE A 378 5.43 -8.00 6.31
C PHE A 378 5.09 -7.16 5.08
N ALA A 379 4.95 -5.84 5.26
CA ALA A 379 4.57 -4.90 4.19
C ALA A 379 5.63 -4.76 3.07
N SER A 380 6.90 -4.88 3.43
CA SER A 380 8.01 -4.57 2.52
C SER A 380 8.55 -5.80 1.80
N ALA A 381 8.34 -7.00 2.35
CA ALA A 381 8.90 -8.23 1.81
C ALA A 381 7.93 -9.42 1.85
N ALA A 382 7.47 -9.84 3.03
CA ALA A 382 6.84 -11.16 3.18
C ALA A 382 5.56 -11.30 2.36
N PHE A 383 4.65 -10.32 2.42
CA PHE A 383 3.37 -10.40 1.71
C PHE A 383 3.48 -10.13 0.20
N ARG A 384 4.67 -9.71 -0.26
CA ARG A 384 4.99 -9.56 -1.69
C ARG A 384 5.28 -10.89 -2.40
N PHE A 385 5.18 -12.03 -1.71
CA PHE A 385 5.19 -13.35 -2.36
C PHE A 385 4.14 -13.43 -3.49
N GLY A 386 3.02 -12.70 -3.34
CA GLY A 386 1.97 -12.62 -4.33
C GLY A 386 2.44 -12.15 -5.71
N HIS A 387 3.51 -11.35 -5.80
CA HIS A 387 4.06 -10.92 -7.09
C HIS A 387 4.52 -12.10 -7.97
N ALA A 388 4.91 -13.22 -7.34
CA ALA A 388 5.29 -14.43 -8.07
C ALA A 388 4.09 -15.19 -8.67
N THR A 389 2.88 -14.90 -8.19
CA THR A 389 1.64 -15.60 -8.60
C THR A 389 0.88 -14.85 -9.70
N ILE A 390 1.34 -13.65 -10.09
CA ILE A 390 0.69 -12.80 -11.10
C ILE A 390 0.84 -13.42 -12.50
N SER A 391 -0.27 -13.43 -13.25
CA SER A 391 -0.29 -13.92 -14.63
C SER A 391 0.23 -12.87 -15.62
N PRO A 392 1.00 -13.26 -16.66
CA PRO A 392 1.35 -12.35 -17.75
C PRO A 392 0.15 -11.92 -18.60
N ILE A 393 -1.00 -12.58 -18.45
CA ILE A 393 -2.18 -12.39 -19.29
C ILE A 393 -3.40 -12.11 -18.40
N VAL A 394 -4.06 -10.98 -18.62
CA VAL A 394 -5.38 -10.70 -18.07
C VAL A 394 -6.41 -11.36 -18.99
N LYS A 395 -6.90 -12.53 -18.58
CA LYS A 395 -7.91 -13.30 -19.31
C LYS A 395 -9.28 -12.60 -19.23
N ARG A 396 -10.03 -12.65 -20.33
CA ARG A 396 -11.36 -12.04 -20.47
C ARG A 396 -12.32 -13.04 -21.10
N PHE A 397 -13.42 -13.36 -20.40
CA PHE A 397 -14.35 -14.40 -20.81
C PHE A 397 -15.79 -13.91 -21.04
N ASN A 398 -16.47 -14.48 -22.03
CA ASN A 398 -17.89 -14.23 -22.32
C ASN A 398 -18.82 -14.90 -21.30
N GLY A 399 -20.13 -14.84 -21.53
CA GLY A 399 -21.16 -15.44 -20.66
C GLY A 399 -21.03 -16.96 -20.46
N SER A 400 -20.36 -17.65 -21.39
CA SER A 400 -20.16 -19.10 -21.40
C SER A 400 -18.78 -19.52 -20.90
N TYR A 401 -18.01 -18.61 -20.28
CA TYR A 401 -16.63 -18.86 -19.82
C TYR A 401 -15.64 -19.25 -20.95
N GLN A 402 -15.93 -18.83 -22.18
CA GLN A 402 -15.00 -18.92 -23.33
C GLN A 402 -14.31 -17.58 -23.56
N GLU A 403 -13.25 -17.54 -24.35
CA GLU A 403 -12.62 -16.29 -24.75
C GLU A 403 -13.65 -15.32 -25.33
N HIS A 404 -13.63 -14.08 -24.85
CA HIS A 404 -14.62 -13.09 -25.24
C HIS A 404 -14.42 -12.65 -26.70
N GLU A 405 -15.47 -12.73 -27.50
CA GLU A 405 -15.44 -12.60 -28.96
C GLU A 405 -14.95 -11.22 -29.42
N GLN A 406 -15.32 -10.18 -28.70
CA GLN A 406 -14.94 -8.79 -28.98
C GLN A 406 -13.72 -8.30 -28.16
N PHE A 407 -13.44 -8.93 -27.03
CA PHE A 407 -12.53 -8.41 -26.01
C PHE A 407 -11.48 -9.48 -25.67
N ALA A 408 -10.52 -9.68 -26.58
CA ALA A 408 -9.46 -10.68 -26.49
C ALA A 408 -8.61 -10.58 -25.21
N HIS A 409 -7.85 -11.59 -24.85
CA HIS A 409 -6.97 -11.48 -23.67
C HIS A 409 -5.94 -10.33 -23.78
N LEU A 410 -5.54 -9.76 -22.65
CA LEU A 410 -4.60 -8.64 -22.60
C LEU A 410 -3.26 -9.08 -22.03
N ARG A 411 -2.16 -8.60 -22.62
CA ARG A 411 -0.85 -8.63 -21.94
C ARG A 411 -0.92 -7.71 -20.72
N LEU A 412 -0.40 -8.16 -19.59
CA LEU A 412 -0.50 -7.45 -18.30
C LEU A 412 -0.04 -5.99 -18.41
N HIS A 413 1.09 -5.70 -19.09
CA HIS A 413 1.61 -4.34 -19.24
C HIS A 413 0.66 -3.37 -19.98
N THR A 414 -0.30 -3.89 -20.75
CA THR A 414 -1.33 -3.09 -21.46
C THR A 414 -2.58 -2.80 -20.62
N SER A 415 -2.66 -3.41 -19.43
CA SER A 415 -3.80 -3.32 -18.51
C SER A 415 -3.59 -2.37 -17.33
N PHE A 416 -2.33 -2.05 -16.99
CA PHE A 416 -2.02 -1.16 -15.87
C PHE A 416 -2.64 0.24 -16.04
N PHE A 417 -3.29 0.80 -15.02
CA PHE A 417 -3.81 2.18 -15.04
C PHE A 417 -4.72 2.52 -16.23
N SER A 418 -5.48 1.55 -16.76
CA SER A 418 -6.35 1.74 -17.93
C SER A 418 -7.84 1.49 -17.64
N PRO A 419 -8.48 2.26 -16.74
CA PRO A 419 -9.89 2.08 -16.37
C PRO A 419 -10.86 2.23 -17.55
N TRP A 420 -10.42 2.88 -18.64
CA TRP A 420 -11.19 2.95 -19.88
C TRP A 420 -11.57 1.58 -20.43
N ARG A 421 -10.74 0.55 -20.21
CA ARG A 421 -11.06 -0.82 -20.62
C ARG A 421 -12.27 -1.38 -19.88
N ILE A 422 -12.43 -1.07 -18.60
CA ILE A 422 -13.64 -1.46 -17.85
C ILE A 422 -14.85 -0.71 -18.39
N VAL A 423 -14.73 0.61 -18.58
CA VAL A 423 -15.85 1.45 -19.01
C VAL A 423 -16.32 1.11 -20.44
N ARG A 424 -15.39 0.73 -21.33
CA ARG A 424 -15.65 0.59 -22.77
C ARG A 424 -15.63 -0.84 -23.30
N GLU A 425 -14.93 -1.75 -22.64
CA GLU A 425 -14.71 -3.12 -23.11
C GLU A 425 -15.53 -4.12 -22.29
N GLY A 426 -16.83 -3.85 -22.11
CA GLY A 426 -17.80 -4.82 -21.59
C GLY A 426 -18.06 -4.81 -20.09
N GLY A 427 -17.58 -3.80 -19.35
CA GLY A 427 -17.78 -3.70 -17.92
C GLY A 427 -16.82 -4.56 -17.10
N ILE A 428 -17.25 -4.93 -15.90
CA ILE A 428 -16.42 -5.74 -15.00
C ILE A 428 -16.51 -7.23 -15.32
N GLU A 429 -17.57 -7.67 -15.99
CA GLU A 429 -17.92 -9.09 -16.18
C GLU A 429 -16.87 -9.90 -16.93
N PRO A 430 -16.31 -9.43 -18.06
CA PRO A 430 -15.34 -10.24 -18.81
C PRO A 430 -14.10 -10.54 -17.98
N ILE A 431 -13.61 -9.55 -17.24
CA ILE A 431 -12.43 -9.66 -16.39
C ILE A 431 -12.78 -10.49 -15.15
N LEU A 432 -13.94 -10.27 -14.52
CA LEU A 432 -14.38 -11.03 -13.36
C LEU A 432 -14.45 -12.52 -13.66
N ARG A 433 -15.06 -12.91 -14.79
CA ARG A 433 -15.09 -14.32 -15.23
C ARG A 433 -13.70 -14.84 -15.56
N GLY A 434 -12.83 -14.01 -16.15
CA GLY A 434 -11.43 -14.36 -16.37
C GLY A 434 -10.72 -14.68 -15.05
N THR A 435 -10.85 -13.81 -14.05
CA THR A 435 -10.24 -13.97 -12.73
C THR A 435 -10.79 -15.18 -11.96
N THR A 436 -12.10 -15.47 -12.04
CA THR A 436 -12.70 -16.62 -11.33
C THR A 436 -12.63 -17.93 -12.12
N GLY A 437 -12.57 -17.86 -13.45
CA GLY A 437 -12.61 -19.01 -14.35
C GLY A 437 -11.25 -19.45 -14.89
N SER A 438 -10.17 -18.79 -14.46
CA SER A 438 -8.81 -19.20 -14.82
C SER A 438 -7.97 -19.55 -13.60
N ALA A 439 -7.03 -20.45 -13.81
CA ALA A 439 -6.05 -20.84 -12.81
C ALA A 439 -5.10 -19.69 -12.46
N ALA A 440 -4.67 -19.64 -11.20
CA ALA A 440 -3.53 -18.85 -10.75
C ALA A 440 -2.24 -19.38 -11.41
N GLN A 441 -1.15 -18.62 -11.29
CA GLN A 441 0.15 -19.13 -11.75
C GLN A 441 0.84 -19.87 -10.61
N ALA A 442 1.36 -21.06 -10.92
CA ALA A 442 2.19 -21.84 -10.02
C ALA A 442 3.53 -21.13 -9.77
N VAL A 443 4.06 -21.30 -8.55
CA VAL A 443 5.34 -20.75 -8.12
C VAL A 443 6.29 -21.89 -7.80
N SER A 444 7.48 -21.85 -8.41
CA SER A 444 8.61 -22.74 -8.10
C SER A 444 9.90 -21.93 -8.07
N ALA A 445 10.98 -22.53 -7.57
CA ALA A 445 12.28 -21.85 -7.44
C ALA A 445 12.82 -21.33 -8.78
N ASP A 446 12.46 -21.96 -9.89
CA ASP A 446 12.80 -21.62 -11.28
C ASP A 446 11.74 -20.76 -11.99
N MET A 447 10.57 -20.56 -11.36
CA MET A 447 9.44 -19.83 -11.93
C MET A 447 8.92 -18.78 -10.94
N LEU A 448 9.66 -17.67 -10.79
CA LEU A 448 9.36 -16.63 -9.82
C LEU A 448 8.56 -15.46 -10.41
N LEU A 449 9.13 -14.56 -11.21
CA LEU A 449 8.39 -13.41 -11.77
C LEU A 449 8.39 -13.42 -13.30
N THR A 450 7.24 -13.11 -13.91
CA THR A 450 7.11 -12.96 -15.37
C THR A 450 7.85 -11.72 -15.89
N ASP A 451 8.32 -11.80 -17.13
CA ASP A 451 8.83 -10.67 -17.92
C ASP A 451 7.88 -9.46 -17.98
N GLU A 452 6.57 -9.68 -17.89
CA GLU A 452 5.59 -8.59 -17.79
C GLU A 452 5.79 -7.71 -16.54
N LEU A 453 6.42 -8.23 -15.48
CA LEU A 453 6.74 -7.51 -14.25
C LEU A 453 8.23 -7.15 -14.12
N THR A 454 9.15 -7.89 -14.74
CA THR A 454 10.60 -7.62 -14.62
C THR A 454 11.15 -6.78 -15.77
N GLU A 455 10.49 -6.74 -16.93
CA GLU A 455 10.95 -6.01 -18.12
C GLU A 455 9.94 -4.98 -18.62
N ARG A 456 8.65 -5.17 -18.30
CA ARG A 456 7.55 -4.39 -18.90
C ARG A 456 6.63 -3.74 -17.85
N LEU A 457 7.06 -3.65 -16.59
CA LEU A 457 6.24 -3.01 -15.56
C LEU A 457 5.99 -1.56 -15.96
N VAL A 458 4.72 -1.16 -15.91
CA VAL A 458 4.32 0.23 -16.09
C VAL A 458 4.08 0.80 -14.71
N VAL A 459 4.71 1.94 -14.40
CA VAL A 459 4.49 2.68 -13.16
C VAL A 459 4.07 4.10 -13.53
N LEU A 460 3.03 4.63 -12.88
CA LEU A 460 2.57 6.00 -13.14
C LEU A 460 3.70 7.00 -12.92
N LYS A 461 3.76 8.02 -13.78
CA LYS A 461 4.79 9.08 -13.79
C LYS A 461 6.22 8.60 -14.06
N MET A 462 6.43 7.33 -14.43
CA MET A 462 7.73 6.86 -14.92
C MET A 462 7.71 6.80 -16.45
N PRO A 463 8.66 7.46 -17.15
CA PRO A 463 8.71 7.46 -18.62
C PRO A 463 9.13 6.10 -19.20
N HIS A 464 9.87 5.30 -18.43
CA HIS A 464 10.44 4.02 -18.86
C HIS A 464 9.74 2.83 -18.20
N ARG A 465 9.95 1.63 -18.77
CA ARG A 465 9.52 0.38 -18.14
C ARG A 465 10.40 0.11 -16.91
N MET A 466 9.78 -0.45 -15.89
CA MET A 466 10.42 -0.73 -14.61
C MET A 466 10.52 -2.24 -14.38
N ASP A 467 11.20 -2.61 -13.30
CA ASP A 467 11.39 -3.99 -12.87
C ASP A 467 10.90 -4.16 -11.42
N LEU A 468 9.80 -4.88 -11.23
CA LEU A 468 9.17 -5.08 -9.92
C LEU A 468 10.07 -5.86 -8.95
N ALA A 469 10.84 -6.84 -9.45
CA ALA A 469 11.77 -7.59 -8.63
C ALA A 469 12.91 -6.69 -8.12
N SER A 470 13.47 -5.88 -9.02
CA SER A 470 14.50 -4.89 -8.65
C SER A 470 13.96 -3.86 -7.65
N LEU A 471 12.74 -3.35 -7.87
CA LEU A 471 12.06 -2.44 -6.95
C LEU A 471 11.85 -3.06 -5.56
N ASN A 472 11.45 -4.33 -5.48
CA ASN A 472 11.28 -5.06 -4.23
C ASN A 472 12.60 -5.20 -3.46
N LEU A 473 13.67 -5.64 -4.13
CA LEU A 473 14.99 -5.79 -3.51
C LEU A 473 15.55 -4.45 -3.03
N GLN A 474 15.42 -3.40 -3.84
CA GLN A 474 15.85 -2.06 -3.48
C GLN A 474 15.01 -1.49 -2.32
N ARG A 475 13.70 -1.76 -2.30
CA ARG A 475 12.81 -1.38 -1.19
C ARG A 475 13.18 -2.08 0.12
N GLY A 476 13.56 -3.36 0.07
CA GLY A 476 14.08 -4.08 1.24
C GLY A 476 15.31 -3.41 1.84
N ARG A 477 16.21 -2.89 1.00
CA ARG A 477 17.38 -2.10 1.43
C ARG A 477 16.97 -0.73 1.98
N ASP A 478 16.09 -0.01 1.29
CA ASP A 478 15.55 1.30 1.70
C ASP A 478 14.92 1.24 3.11
N HIS A 479 14.19 0.17 3.38
CA HIS A 479 13.55 -0.11 4.66
C HIS A 479 14.48 -0.76 5.69
N ALA A 480 15.76 -0.97 5.36
CA ALA A 480 16.75 -1.58 6.24
C ALA A 480 16.27 -2.89 6.87
N LEU A 481 15.71 -3.77 6.04
CA LEU A 481 15.34 -5.10 6.48
C LEU A 481 16.61 -5.92 6.81
N PRO A 482 16.62 -6.67 7.92
CA PRO A 482 17.71 -7.58 8.24
C PRO A 482 17.94 -8.65 7.16
N GLY A 483 19.15 -9.19 7.12
CA GLY A 483 19.51 -10.28 6.21
C GLY A 483 18.72 -11.58 6.46
N HIS A 484 18.64 -12.44 5.43
CA HIS A 484 17.86 -13.69 5.45
C HIS A 484 18.16 -14.60 6.67
N GLY A 485 19.42 -14.69 7.09
CA GLY A 485 19.81 -15.47 8.28
C GLY A 485 19.06 -15.02 9.54
N TYR A 486 19.05 -13.72 9.83
CA TYR A 486 18.37 -13.15 11.00
C TYR A 486 16.85 -13.36 10.98
N ILE A 487 16.23 -13.33 9.79
CA ILE A 487 14.79 -13.59 9.63
C ILE A 487 14.46 -15.07 9.93
N ILE A 488 15.32 -16.01 9.52
CA ILE A 488 15.15 -17.43 9.86
C ILE A 488 15.32 -17.66 11.37
N PHE A 489 16.33 -17.07 12.00
CA PHE A 489 16.53 -17.23 13.45
C PHE A 489 15.37 -16.62 14.25
N GLY A 490 14.90 -15.43 13.88
CA GLY A 490 13.74 -14.79 14.50
C GLY A 490 12.44 -15.60 14.36
N SER A 491 12.24 -16.29 13.24
CA SER A 491 11.05 -17.15 13.02
C SER A 491 11.10 -18.49 13.76
N ARG A 492 12.28 -18.90 14.26
CA ARG A 492 12.46 -20.11 15.09
C ARG A 492 12.42 -19.85 16.59
N GLY A 493 12.20 -18.61 17.03
CA GLY A 493 12.12 -18.26 18.46
C GLY A 493 13.42 -18.38 19.26
N ASN A 494 14.55 -18.73 18.62
CA ASN A 494 15.85 -18.82 19.28
C ASN A 494 16.62 -17.51 19.09
N TRP A 495 16.42 -16.60 20.04
CA TRP A 495 17.26 -15.42 20.23
C TRP A 495 18.41 -15.79 21.15
N THR A 496 19.52 -16.26 20.61
CA THR A 496 20.79 -16.29 21.33
C THR A 496 21.70 -15.23 20.73
N CYS A 497 22.15 -14.33 21.62
CA CYS A 497 22.90 -13.09 21.38
C CYS A 497 24.13 -13.24 20.48
#